data_AF-A0A925DQU5-F1
#
_entry.id   AF-A0A925DQU5-F1
#
_cell.length_a   1.000
_cell.length_b   1.000
_cell.length_c   1.000
_cell.angle_alpha   90.00
_cell.angle_beta   90.00
_cell.angle_gamma   90.00
#
_symmetry.space_group_name_H-M   'P 1'
#
loop_
_entity.id
_entity.type
_entity.pdbx_description
1 polymer ?
#
loop_
_entity_poly.entity_id
_entity_poly.type
_entity_poly.pdbx_seq_one_letter_code
_entity_poly.pdbx_strand_id
1 'polypeptide(L)'
;MKNILVPVAAIFLAIICFTSCGNKTEEVTAPAGMQVLDLTKYGKPFTLFVPDSSKGVLTVTEKNYMLEIASGKSFGLVIEEGDGNMEQKRADIKDGDGGVSKFKNYITDEPNMIVWESEITKPEFHLYAIVTVGTAKYIVQDLNSTENEPYTSNDIKAIMEAVKSIKEKVKA
;
A
#
# COMPACT_ATOMS: atom_id res chain seq x y z
N MET A 1 82.76 -34.13 4.93
CA MET A 1 82.18 -34.47 3.61
C MET A 1 80.66 -34.31 3.68
N LYS A 2 80.08 -33.57 2.72
CA LYS A 2 78.65 -33.42 2.36
C LYS A 2 77.78 -32.67 3.39
N ASN A 3 77.45 -31.39 3.19
CA ASN A 3 76.56 -30.72 2.21
C ASN A 3 75.08 -30.70 2.63
N ILE A 4 74.64 -29.51 3.07
CA ILE A 4 73.46 -28.73 2.61
C ILE A 4 72.17 -29.51 2.27
N LEU A 5 71.05 -29.17 2.93
CA LEU A 5 69.83 -28.73 2.24
C LEU A 5 68.83 -28.05 3.21
N VAL A 6 68.52 -26.79 2.93
CA VAL A 6 67.31 -26.07 3.37
C VAL A 6 66.24 -26.27 2.29
N PRO A 7 64.97 -26.49 2.64
CA PRO A 7 63.88 -25.63 2.14
C PRO A 7 62.74 -25.50 3.19
N VAL A 8 61.73 -24.64 3.13
CA VAL A 8 61.30 -23.48 2.34
C VAL A 8 60.12 -22.93 3.16
N ALA A 9 60.01 -21.61 3.27
CA ALA A 9 58.87 -20.95 3.90
C ALA A 9 57.59 -21.20 3.09
N ALA A 10 56.50 -21.55 3.77
CA ALA A 10 55.15 -21.49 3.22
C ALA A 10 54.35 -20.44 3.99
N ILE A 11 54.28 -19.24 3.41
CA ILE A 11 53.37 -18.17 3.84
C ILE A 11 51.98 -18.57 3.36
N PHE A 12 51.13 -19.01 4.28
CA PHE A 12 49.70 -19.21 4.02
C PHE A 12 48.98 -17.87 4.18
N LEU A 13 48.88 -17.12 3.08
CA LEU A 13 48.00 -15.95 2.99
C LEU A 13 46.58 -16.45 2.67
N ALA A 14 45.81 -16.74 3.72
CA ALA A 14 44.40 -17.10 3.58
C ALA A 14 43.61 -15.86 3.15
N ILE A 15 43.13 -15.91 1.91
CA ILE A 15 42.23 -14.95 1.28
C ILE A 15 40.95 -14.89 2.13
N ILE A 16 40.70 -13.73 2.75
CA ILE A 16 39.43 -13.42 3.37
C ILE A 16 38.43 -13.27 2.22
N CYS A 17 37.65 -14.31 1.97
CA CYS A 17 36.49 -14.24 1.10
C CYS A 17 35.53 -13.20 1.69
N PHE A 18 35.44 -12.04 1.04
CA PHE A 18 34.29 -11.15 1.21
C PHE A 18 33.04 -11.96 0.86
N THR A 19 32.32 -12.42 1.88
CA THR A 19 30.91 -12.76 1.71
C THR A 19 30.19 -11.45 1.42
N SER A 20 30.16 -11.09 0.15
CA SER A 20 29.21 -10.12 -0.39
C SER A 20 27.84 -10.69 -0.07
N CYS A 21 27.25 -10.20 1.03
CA CYS A 21 25.82 -10.30 1.28
C CYS A 21 25.14 -9.62 0.09
N GLY A 22 24.80 -10.41 -0.92
CA GLY A 22 23.87 -10.00 -1.95
C GLY A 22 22.55 -9.69 -1.28
N ASN A 23 22.25 -8.40 -1.12
CA ASN A 23 20.91 -7.91 -0.92
C ASN A 23 20.10 -8.38 -2.15
N LYS A 24 19.45 -9.53 -2.02
CA LYS A 24 18.39 -9.94 -2.94
C LYS A 24 17.21 -9.04 -2.63
N THR A 25 17.06 -7.98 -3.40
CA THR A 25 15.81 -7.21 -3.44
C THR A 25 14.71 -8.21 -3.83
N GLU A 26 13.81 -8.54 -2.91
CA GLU A 26 12.65 -9.36 -3.23
C GLU A 26 11.81 -8.63 -4.28
N GLU A 27 11.78 -9.18 -5.50
CA GLU A 27 10.91 -8.68 -6.56
C GLU A 27 9.46 -9.03 -6.20
N VAL A 28 8.70 -8.03 -5.76
CA VAL A 28 7.30 -8.21 -5.37
C VAL A 28 6.48 -8.52 -6.61
N THR A 29 5.99 -9.75 -6.74
CA THR A 29 5.15 -10.18 -7.85
C THR A 29 3.67 -9.94 -7.52
N ALA A 30 2.96 -9.19 -8.36
CA ALA A 30 1.52 -8.95 -8.18
C ALA A 30 0.69 -10.20 -8.52
N PRO A 31 -0.44 -10.44 -7.83
CA PRO A 31 -1.41 -11.46 -8.23
C PRO A 31 -1.99 -11.22 -9.63
N ALA A 32 -2.56 -12.27 -10.25
CA ALA A 32 -3.23 -12.15 -11.54
C ALA A 32 -4.37 -11.12 -11.50
N GLY A 33 -4.47 -10.25 -12.51
CA GLY A 33 -5.45 -9.16 -12.56
C GLY A 33 -5.00 -7.87 -11.84
N MET A 34 -3.82 -7.89 -11.22
CA MET A 34 -3.23 -6.75 -10.50
C MET A 34 -1.85 -6.41 -11.08
N GLN A 35 -1.42 -5.18 -10.85
CA GLN A 35 -0.08 -4.71 -11.17
C GLN A 35 0.52 -3.96 -9.97
N VAL A 36 1.85 -3.96 -9.86
CA VAL A 36 2.56 -3.16 -8.86
C VAL A 36 2.57 -1.71 -9.29
N LEU A 37 2.03 -0.82 -8.45
CA LEU A 37 2.15 0.62 -8.59
C LEU A 37 3.19 1.14 -7.62
N ASP A 38 4.26 1.72 -8.17
CA ASP A 38 5.31 2.40 -7.42
C ASP A 38 4.97 3.89 -7.24
N LEU A 39 4.82 4.31 -5.98
CA LEU A 39 4.49 5.69 -5.64
C LEU A 39 5.69 6.57 -5.31
N THR A 40 6.92 6.06 -5.44
CA THR A 40 8.13 6.85 -5.12
C THR A 40 8.28 8.08 -5.99
N LYS A 41 7.83 8.03 -7.25
CA LYS A 41 7.79 9.21 -8.14
C LYS A 41 6.81 10.31 -7.69
N TYR A 42 5.92 9.99 -6.75
CA TYR A 42 4.97 10.90 -6.13
C TYR A 42 5.34 11.24 -4.66
N GLY A 43 6.59 10.99 -4.27
CA GLY A 43 7.09 11.30 -2.92
C GLY A 43 6.58 10.36 -1.83
N LYS A 44 6.00 9.21 -2.17
CA LYS A 44 5.51 8.19 -1.22
C LYS A 44 6.43 6.96 -1.28
N PRO A 45 7.12 6.59 -0.19
CA PRO A 45 8.19 5.58 -0.22
C PRO A 45 7.66 4.13 -0.19
N PHE A 46 6.60 3.82 -0.93
CA PHE A 46 5.98 2.50 -0.94
C PHE A 46 5.35 2.15 -2.28
N THR A 47 5.09 0.87 -2.45
CA THR A 47 4.31 0.30 -3.54
C THR A 47 2.98 -0.22 -3.03
N LEU A 48 2.01 -0.36 -3.92
CA LEU A 48 0.77 -1.10 -3.68
C LEU A 48 0.36 -1.84 -4.94
N PHE A 49 -0.55 -2.81 -4.81
CA PHE A 49 -1.20 -3.46 -5.92
C PHE A 49 -2.44 -2.67 -6.32
N VAL A 50 -2.62 -2.49 -7.63
CA VAL A 50 -3.81 -1.88 -8.23
C VAL A 50 -4.29 -2.77 -9.38
N PRO A 51 -5.56 -2.67 -9.80
CA PRO A 51 -6.03 -3.42 -10.96
C PRO A 51 -5.18 -3.14 -12.20
N ASP A 52 -4.90 -4.19 -12.97
CA ASP A 52 -4.17 -4.06 -14.24
C ASP A 52 -5.04 -3.43 -15.34
N SER A 53 -4.44 -3.22 -16.51
CA SER A 53 -5.10 -2.57 -17.64
C SER A 53 -6.30 -3.34 -18.21
N SER A 54 -6.50 -4.61 -17.83
CA SER A 54 -7.70 -5.37 -18.21
C SER A 54 -8.97 -4.87 -17.49
N LYS A 55 -8.80 -4.14 -16.38
CA LYS A 55 -9.89 -3.62 -15.53
C LYS A 55 -10.19 -2.14 -15.74
N GLY A 56 -9.30 -1.42 -16.40
CA GLY A 56 -9.46 0.00 -16.68
C GLY A 56 -8.13 0.70 -16.94
N VAL A 57 -8.21 1.96 -17.35
CA VAL A 57 -7.03 2.82 -17.45
C VAL A 57 -6.65 3.30 -16.05
N LEU A 58 -5.43 2.99 -15.61
CA LEU A 58 -4.89 3.50 -14.36
C LEU A 58 -4.59 5.00 -14.50
N THR A 59 -5.10 5.79 -13.57
CA THR A 59 -4.76 7.21 -13.40
C THR A 59 -4.22 7.45 -12.00
N VAL A 60 -3.25 8.37 -11.91
CA VAL A 60 -2.74 8.87 -10.64
C VAL A 60 -2.66 10.39 -10.74
N THR A 61 -3.43 11.08 -9.90
CA THR A 61 -3.58 12.54 -9.91
C THR A 61 -3.12 13.09 -8.57
N GLU A 62 -2.19 14.05 -8.59
CA GLU A 62 -1.81 14.79 -7.40
C GLU A 62 -2.78 15.96 -7.18
N LYS A 63 -3.36 16.06 -5.98
CA LYS A 63 -4.21 17.19 -5.58
C LYS A 63 -3.91 17.58 -4.15
N ASN A 64 -3.50 18.82 -3.90
CA ASN A 64 -3.35 19.39 -2.55
C ASN A 64 -2.68 18.43 -1.55
N TYR A 65 -1.50 17.90 -1.90
CA TYR A 65 -0.72 16.93 -1.10
C TYR A 65 -1.30 15.51 -0.96
N MET A 66 -2.41 15.22 -1.64
CA MET A 66 -3.03 13.91 -1.75
C MET A 66 -2.76 13.27 -3.12
N LEU A 67 -2.79 11.94 -3.17
CA LEU A 67 -2.77 11.16 -4.41
C LEU A 67 -4.14 10.51 -4.60
N GLU A 68 -4.81 10.83 -5.69
CA GLU A 68 -5.97 10.08 -6.17
C GLU A 68 -5.47 9.02 -7.17
N ILE A 69 -5.73 7.76 -6.89
CA ILE A 69 -5.36 6.62 -7.73
C ILE A 69 -6.67 5.95 -8.16
N ALA A 70 -6.94 5.85 -9.46
CA ALA A 70 -8.15 5.21 -9.97
C ALA A 70 -7.86 4.26 -11.12
N SER A 71 -8.66 3.20 -11.26
CA SER A 71 -8.60 2.29 -12.40
C SER A 71 -10.02 1.90 -12.81
N GLY A 72 -10.46 2.43 -13.96
CA GLY A 72 -11.85 2.29 -14.38
C GLY A 72 -12.84 2.93 -13.38
N LYS A 73 -14.03 2.34 -13.24
CA LYS A 73 -15.09 2.82 -12.34
C LYS A 73 -15.18 2.06 -11.02
N SER A 74 -14.54 0.89 -10.94
CA SER A 74 -14.64 -0.07 -9.84
C SER A 74 -13.49 0.01 -8.84
N PHE A 75 -12.55 0.93 -9.03
CA PHE A 75 -11.40 1.06 -8.17
C PHE A 75 -10.97 2.52 -8.05
N GLY A 76 -10.86 3.01 -6.82
CA GLY A 76 -10.31 4.31 -6.55
C GLY A 76 -9.88 4.46 -5.08
N LEU A 77 -8.74 5.10 -4.88
CA LEU A 77 -8.13 5.37 -3.59
C LEU A 77 -7.66 6.82 -3.51
N VAL A 78 -7.78 7.40 -2.32
CA VAL A 78 -7.10 8.63 -1.94
C VAL A 78 -6.05 8.29 -0.90
N ILE A 79 -4.83 8.79 -1.08
CA ILE A 79 -3.73 8.64 -0.14
C ILE A 79 -3.24 10.03 0.25
N GLU A 80 -3.32 10.34 1.53
CA GLU A 80 -2.79 11.57 2.12
C GLU A 80 -1.82 11.25 3.26
N GLU A 81 -0.83 12.10 3.47
CA GLU A 81 0.05 11.98 4.65
C GLU A 81 -0.66 12.57 5.86
N GLY A 82 -0.71 11.83 6.97
CA GLY A 82 -1.42 12.26 8.15
C GLY A 82 -1.50 11.18 9.22
N ASP A 83 -1.62 11.62 10.47
CA ASP A 83 -1.72 10.70 11.60
C ASP A 83 -3.04 9.94 11.65
N GLY A 84 -4.10 10.54 11.10
CA GLY A 84 -5.48 10.07 11.20
C GLY A 84 -5.97 9.94 12.65
N ASN A 85 -7.24 9.59 12.80
CA ASN A 85 -7.79 9.25 14.12
C ASN A 85 -8.93 8.25 13.97
N MET A 86 -8.65 6.98 14.31
CA MET A 86 -9.62 5.90 14.18
C MET A 86 -10.77 6.00 15.17
N GLU A 87 -10.58 6.61 16.34
CA GLU A 87 -11.66 6.83 17.30
C GLU A 87 -12.61 7.90 16.79
N GLN A 88 -12.04 9.05 16.36
CA GLN A 88 -12.82 10.13 15.76
C GLN A 88 -13.58 9.63 14.52
N LYS A 89 -12.90 8.93 13.60
CA LYS A 89 -13.55 8.44 12.39
C LYS A 89 -14.68 7.44 12.70
N ARG A 90 -14.52 6.58 13.71
CA ARG A 90 -15.63 5.71 14.15
C ARG A 90 -16.82 6.50 14.70
N ALA A 91 -16.58 7.57 15.43
CA ALA A 91 -17.62 8.47 15.90
C ALA A 91 -18.31 9.16 14.72
N ASP A 92 -17.52 9.74 13.80
CA ASP A 92 -18.04 10.41 12.60
C ASP A 92 -18.95 9.48 11.80
N ILE A 93 -18.52 8.24 11.53
CA ILE A 93 -19.34 7.25 10.79
C ILE A 93 -20.69 7.00 11.46
N LYS A 94 -20.71 6.84 12.79
CA LYS A 94 -21.97 6.59 13.53
C LYS A 94 -22.89 7.80 13.51
N ASP A 95 -22.32 9.00 13.47
CA ASP A 95 -23.03 10.27 13.37
C ASP A 95 -23.41 10.63 11.91
N GLY A 96 -23.09 9.76 10.94
CA GLY A 96 -23.41 9.94 9.52
C GLY A 96 -22.41 10.77 8.73
N ASP A 97 -21.16 10.88 9.22
CA ASP A 97 -20.03 11.65 8.66
C ASP A 97 -20.43 13.07 8.24
N GLY A 98 -21.32 13.70 9.03
CA GLY A 98 -21.84 15.05 8.77
C GLY A 98 -22.77 15.17 7.54
N GLY A 99 -23.19 14.04 6.95
CA GLY A 99 -23.96 13.99 5.71
C GLY A 99 -25.38 13.42 5.84
N VAL A 100 -26.01 13.18 4.69
CA VAL A 100 -27.33 12.55 4.56
C VAL A 100 -27.27 11.02 4.54
N SER A 101 -26.07 10.44 4.40
CA SER A 101 -25.90 8.99 4.32
C SER A 101 -25.98 8.35 5.70
N LYS A 102 -26.78 7.29 5.81
CA LYS A 102 -27.02 6.61 7.08
C LYS A 102 -26.12 5.40 7.19
N PHE A 103 -25.31 5.36 8.24
CA PHE A 103 -24.56 4.16 8.61
C PHE A 103 -25.49 2.96 8.78
N LYS A 104 -25.09 1.81 8.22
CA LYS A 104 -25.85 0.55 8.30
C LYS A 104 -25.14 -0.45 9.20
N ASN A 105 -23.91 -0.80 8.87
CA ASN A 105 -23.08 -1.72 9.63
C ASN A 105 -21.59 -1.54 9.29
N TYR A 106 -20.73 -2.08 10.17
CA TYR A 106 -19.34 -2.32 9.82
C TYR A 106 -19.23 -3.67 9.10
N ILE A 107 -18.51 -3.67 7.98
CA ILE A 107 -18.04 -4.87 7.28
C ILE A 107 -16.71 -5.33 7.87
N THR A 108 -15.87 -4.38 8.28
CA THR A 108 -14.62 -4.61 9.00
C THR A 108 -14.39 -3.47 9.98
N ASP A 109 -13.98 -3.80 11.21
CA ASP A 109 -13.57 -2.84 12.23
C ASP A 109 -12.29 -3.34 12.91
N GLU A 110 -11.16 -3.02 12.29
CA GLU A 110 -9.82 -3.34 12.75
C GLU A 110 -9.16 -2.09 13.37
N PRO A 111 -8.10 -2.23 14.19
CA PRO A 111 -7.44 -1.10 14.84
C PRO A 111 -6.99 0.02 13.89
N ASN A 112 -6.64 -0.31 12.64
CA ASN A 112 -6.12 0.62 11.65
C ASN A 112 -6.89 0.63 10.33
N MET A 113 -8.01 -0.08 10.23
CA MET A 113 -8.85 -0.12 9.03
C MET A 113 -10.31 -0.36 9.40
N ILE A 114 -11.19 0.43 8.82
CA ILE A 114 -12.64 0.28 8.95
C ILE A 114 -13.24 0.28 7.55
N VAL A 115 -14.20 -0.62 7.36
CA VAL A 115 -15.00 -0.72 6.15
C VAL A 115 -16.44 -0.78 6.58
N TRP A 116 -17.28 0.07 6.00
CA TRP A 116 -18.67 0.17 6.41
C TRP A 116 -19.59 0.31 5.21
N GLU A 117 -20.84 -0.09 5.43
CA GLU A 117 -21.94 0.16 4.53
C GLU A 117 -22.69 1.41 5.00
N SER A 118 -22.99 2.29 4.07
CA SER A 118 -23.91 3.41 4.25
C SER A 118 -25.05 3.32 3.23
N GLU A 119 -26.17 3.99 3.49
CA GLU A 119 -27.30 4.00 2.57
C GLU A 119 -28.06 5.33 2.64
N ILE A 120 -28.28 5.93 1.46
CA ILE A 120 -29.28 6.99 1.26
C ILE A 120 -30.48 6.41 0.50
N THR A 121 -30.24 5.99 -0.75
CA THR A 121 -31.23 5.36 -1.63
C THR A 121 -30.83 3.96 -2.08
N LYS A 122 -29.53 3.66 -2.05
CA LYS A 122 -28.92 2.36 -2.34
C LYS A 122 -27.70 2.15 -1.44
N PRO A 123 -27.28 0.89 -1.20
CA PRO A 123 -26.09 0.61 -0.42
C PRO A 123 -24.82 1.17 -1.09
N GLU A 124 -23.95 1.75 -0.27
CA GLU A 124 -22.65 2.31 -0.64
C GLU A 124 -21.60 1.81 0.34
N PHE A 125 -20.42 1.43 -0.16
CA PHE A 125 -19.36 0.85 0.66
C PHE A 125 -18.15 1.77 0.68
N HIS A 126 -17.62 1.98 1.88
CA HIS A 126 -16.52 2.92 2.11
C HIS A 126 -15.40 2.26 2.91
N LEU A 127 -14.20 2.83 2.79
CA LEU A 127 -13.01 2.38 3.48
C LEU A 127 -12.27 3.59 4.05
N TYR A 128 -11.80 3.43 5.28
CA TYR A 128 -10.83 4.32 5.89
C TYR A 128 -9.76 3.48 6.57
N ALA A 129 -8.49 3.77 6.28
CA ALA A 129 -7.36 3.09 6.88
C ALA A 129 -6.25 4.07 7.25
N ILE A 130 -5.51 3.72 8.29
CA ILE A 130 -4.26 4.38 8.66
C ILE A 130 -3.13 3.38 8.44
N VAL A 131 -2.19 3.73 7.57
CA VAL A 131 -1.07 2.88 7.18
C VAL A 131 0.23 3.56 7.59
N THR A 132 1.07 2.83 8.31
CA THR A 132 2.41 3.30 8.68
C THR A 132 3.43 2.71 7.71
N VAL A 133 4.24 3.57 7.08
CA VAL A 133 5.36 3.16 6.23
C VAL A 133 6.61 3.91 6.68
N GLY A 134 7.66 3.17 7.08
CA GLY A 134 8.80 3.75 7.77
C GLY A 134 8.36 4.50 9.03
N THR A 135 8.68 5.79 9.10
CA THR A 135 8.28 6.68 10.20
C THR A 135 7.04 7.53 9.89
N ALA A 136 6.52 7.47 8.68
CA ALA A 136 5.40 8.28 8.23
C ALA A 136 4.08 7.49 8.34
N LYS A 137 2.98 8.21 8.55
CA LYS A 137 1.63 7.66 8.51
C LYS A 137 0.86 8.26 7.35
N TYR A 138 0.00 7.43 6.79
CA TYR A 138 -0.85 7.77 5.66
C TYR A 138 -2.28 7.43 6.00
N ILE A 139 -3.19 8.34 5.66
CA ILE A 139 -4.61 8.06 5.64
C ILE A 139 -4.94 7.59 4.23
N VAL A 140 -5.60 6.45 4.13
CA VAL A 140 -5.98 5.81 2.87
C VAL A 140 -7.49 5.59 2.88
N GLN A 141 -8.18 6.12 1.88
CA GLN A 141 -9.64 6.11 1.81
C GLN A 141 -10.11 5.73 0.40
N ASP A 142 -11.35 5.25 0.26
CA ASP A 142 -11.95 5.11 -1.06
C ASP A 142 -12.08 6.48 -1.75
N LEU A 143 -11.94 6.51 -3.08
CA LEU A 143 -12.15 7.73 -3.85
C LEU A 143 -13.65 8.00 -3.99
N ASN A 144 -14.18 8.80 -3.06
CA ASN A 144 -15.55 9.27 -3.13
C ASN A 144 -15.69 10.35 -4.22
N SER A 145 -15.96 9.92 -5.45
CA SER A 145 -16.18 10.80 -6.60
C SER A 145 -17.68 10.89 -6.92
N THR A 146 -18.18 12.11 -7.07
CA THR A 146 -19.55 12.36 -7.55
C THR A 146 -19.76 11.99 -9.01
N GLU A 147 -18.69 11.70 -9.75
CA GLU A 147 -18.74 11.30 -11.16
C GLU A 147 -18.91 9.79 -11.35
N ASN A 148 -18.74 8.99 -10.28
CA ASN A 148 -18.84 7.55 -10.31
C ASN A 148 -20.07 7.05 -9.55
N GLU A 149 -20.53 5.86 -9.93
CA GLU A 149 -21.47 5.10 -9.11
C GLU A 149 -20.80 4.74 -7.77
N PRO A 150 -21.54 4.72 -6.66
CA PRO A 150 -21.01 4.28 -5.39
C PRO A 150 -20.41 2.87 -5.47
N TYR A 151 -19.35 2.64 -4.70
CA TYR A 151 -18.69 1.33 -4.70
C TYR A 151 -19.61 0.25 -4.17
N THR A 152 -19.59 -0.90 -4.85
CA THR A 152 -20.27 -2.11 -4.40
C THR A 152 -19.42 -2.88 -3.39
N SER A 153 -20.01 -3.89 -2.74
CA SER A 153 -19.28 -4.81 -1.86
C SER A 153 -18.11 -5.54 -2.56
N ASN A 154 -18.16 -5.72 -3.88
CA ASN A 154 -17.04 -6.34 -4.60
C ASN A 154 -15.95 -5.33 -4.92
N ASP A 155 -16.32 -4.09 -5.26
CA ASP A 155 -15.36 -3.01 -5.51
C ASP A 155 -14.55 -2.73 -4.23
N ILE A 156 -15.23 -2.62 -3.08
CA ILE A 156 -14.55 -2.32 -1.82
C ILE A 156 -13.57 -3.41 -1.38
N LYS A 157 -13.81 -4.68 -1.76
CA LYS A 157 -12.84 -5.77 -1.50
C LYS A 157 -11.54 -5.57 -2.27
N ALA A 158 -11.63 -5.19 -3.55
CA ALA A 158 -10.43 -4.89 -4.34
C ALA A 158 -9.66 -3.68 -3.77
N ILE A 159 -10.39 -2.68 -3.29
CA ILE A 159 -9.81 -1.51 -2.60
C ILE A 159 -9.12 -1.95 -1.29
N MET A 160 -9.77 -2.76 -0.47
CA MET A 160 -9.18 -3.33 0.76
C MET A 160 -7.90 -4.12 0.47
N GLU A 161 -7.91 -4.94 -0.57
CA GLU A 161 -6.73 -5.72 -0.98
C GLU A 161 -5.57 -4.82 -1.39
N ALA A 162 -5.85 -3.72 -2.12
CA ALA A 162 -4.86 -2.71 -2.46
C ALA A 162 -4.27 -2.05 -1.21
N VAL A 163 -5.10 -1.64 -0.24
CA VAL A 163 -4.60 -1.08 1.03
C VAL A 163 -3.72 -2.07 1.78
N LYS A 164 -4.14 -3.34 1.86
CA LYS A 164 -3.37 -4.40 2.54
C LYS A 164 -2.05 -4.74 1.84
N SER A 165 -1.93 -4.43 0.56
CA SER A 165 -0.72 -4.67 -0.23
C SER A 165 0.34 -3.57 -0.10
N ILE A 166 0.06 -2.47 0.61
CA ILE A 166 1.01 -1.38 0.80
C ILE A 166 2.27 -1.93 1.48
N LYS A 167 3.41 -1.78 0.81
CA LYS A 167 4.72 -2.24 1.30
C LYS A 167 5.76 -1.16 1.07
N GLU A 168 6.55 -0.88 2.10
CA GLU A 168 7.68 0.03 2.01
C GLU A 168 8.63 -0.41 0.89
N LYS A 169 8.99 0.53 0.02
CA LYS A 169 10.02 0.30 -0.98
C LYS A 169 11.35 0.65 -0.33
N VAL A 170 11.99 -0.37 0.25
CA VAL A 170 13.35 -0.24 0.78
C VAL A 170 14.25 0.27 -0.35
N LYS A 171 14.95 1.38 -0.13
CA LYS A 171 15.94 1.88 -1.09
C LYS A 171 16.96 0.77 -1.34
N ALA A 172 17.08 0.35 -2.59
CA ALA A 172 18.12 -0.57 -3.04
C ALA A 172 19.50 0.10 -2.94
#